data_AF-A0A939C550-F1
#
_entry.id   AF-A0A939C550-F1
#
_cell.length_a   1.000
_cell.length_b   1.000
_cell.length_c   1.000
_cell.angle_alpha   90.00
_cell.angle_beta   90.00
_cell.angle_gamma   90.00
#
_symmetry.space_group_name_H-M   'P 1'
#
loop_
_entity.id
_entity.type
_entity.pdbx_description
1 polymer ?
#
loop_
_entity_poly.entity_id
_entity_poly.type
_entity_poly.pdbx_seq_one_letter_code
_entity_poly.pdbx_strand_id
1 'polypeptide(L)' 'MEHCKNPWKNTCKSGNIQLYIQFKGEKLPICKKCWSNLADKEVSWGD' A
#
# COMPACT_ATOMS: atom_id res chain seq x y z
N MET A 1 -6.21 13.41 -9.93
CA MET A 1 -6.04 13.06 -8.50
C MET A 1 -5.26 11.76 -8.42
N GLU A 2 -4.36 11.63 -7.46
CA GLU A 2 -3.61 10.39 -7.24
C GLU A 2 -4.51 9.36 -6.54
N HIS A 3 -4.35 8.07 -6.88
CA HIS A 3 -5.12 6.98 -6.31
C HIS A 3 -4.19 5.88 -5.79
N CYS A 4 -4.64 5.17 -4.77
CA CYS A 4 -3.96 4.01 -4.21
C CYS A 4 -3.55 3.01 -5.29
N LYS A 5 -2.32 2.54 -5.24
CA LYS A 5 -1.77 1.48 -6.09
C LYS A 5 -1.22 0.34 -5.23
N ASN A 6 -2.05 -0.15 -4.30
CA ASN A 6 -1.68 -1.28 -3.46
C ASN A 6 -1.41 -2.53 -4.33
N PRO A 7 -0.16 -3.04 -4.38
CA PRO A 7 0.19 -4.18 -5.25
C PRO A 7 -0.43 -5.50 -4.78
N TRP A 8 -0.89 -5.58 -3.52
CA TRP A 8 -1.60 -6.73 -2.97
C TRP A 8 -3.12 -6.60 -3.08
N LYS A 9 -3.64 -5.46 -3.56
CA LYS A 9 -5.07 -5.21 -3.78
C LYS A 9 -5.30 -4.25 -4.95
N ASN A 10 -5.31 -4.81 -6.15
CA ASN A 10 -5.33 -4.06 -7.42
C ASN A 10 -6.63 -3.29 -7.72
N THR A 11 -7.67 -3.39 -6.87
CA THR A 11 -8.97 -2.74 -7.10
C THR A 11 -9.19 -1.46 -6.29
N CYS A 12 -8.25 -1.07 -5.41
CA CYS A 12 -8.43 0.13 -4.59
C CYS A 12 -8.27 1.40 -5.42
N LYS A 13 -9.29 2.27 -5.43
CA LYS A 13 -9.26 3.59 -6.11
C LYS A 13 -9.32 4.77 -5.14
N SER A 14 -9.02 4.56 -3.85
CA SER A 14 -9.07 5.62 -2.84
C SER A 14 -7.96 6.65 -3.10
N GLY A 15 -8.30 7.95 -3.03
CA GLY A 15 -7.33 9.06 -3.07
C GLY A 15 -6.80 9.48 -1.70
N ASN A 16 -7.21 8.82 -0.61
CA ASN A 16 -6.75 9.15 0.74
C ASN A 16 -5.37 8.50 1.03
N ILE A 17 -4.34 8.98 0.34
CA ILE A 17 -2.97 8.45 0.41
C ILE A 17 -2.36 8.75 1.78
N GLN A 18 -1.81 7.71 2.41
CA GLN A 18 -1.18 7.78 3.74
C GLN A 18 0.34 7.72 3.66
N LEU A 19 0.87 6.88 2.76
CA LEU A 19 2.30 6.71 2.57
C LEU A 19 2.61 6.26 1.14
N TYR A 20 3.90 6.23 0.83
CA TYR A 20 4.43 5.62 -0.38
C TYR A 20 5.35 4.46 -0.03
N ILE A 21 5.27 3.38 -0.80
CA ILE A 21 6.19 2.25 -0.69
C ILE A 21 7.09 2.18 -1.93
N GLN A 22 8.26 1.57 -1.76
CA GLN A 22 9.07 1.11 -2.88
C GLN A 22 8.71 -0.34 -3.18
N PHE A 23 8.23 -0.64 -4.39
CA PHE A 23 7.88 -2.00 -4.80
C PHE A 23 8.36 -2.23 -6.23
N LYS A 24 9.19 -3.25 -6.44
CA LYS A 24 9.79 -3.59 -7.77
C LYS A 24 10.42 -2.39 -8.49
N GLY A 25 11.08 -1.50 -7.74
CA GLY A 25 11.72 -0.31 -8.31
C GLY A 25 10.78 0.86 -8.56
N GLU A 26 9.47 0.72 -8.33
CA GLU A 26 8.50 1.79 -8.45
C GLU A 26 8.06 2.33 -7.08
N LYS A 27 7.83 3.65 -7.02
CA LYS A 27 7.22 4.29 -5.85
C LYS A 27 5.70 4.29 -6.00
N LEU A 28 5.00 3.57 -5.12
CA LEU A 28 3.55 3.38 -5.19
C LEU A 28 2.84 4.08 -4.02
N PRO A 29 1.78 4.88 -4.29
CA PRO A 29 0.95 5.48 -3.24
C PRO A 29 0.04 4.43 -2.59
N ILE A 30 0.00 4.38 -1.26
CA ILE A 30 -0.87 3.49 -0.48
C ILE A 30 -1.84 4.34 0.35
N CYS A 31 -3.14 4.04 0.25
CA CYS A 31 -4.15 4.73 1.05
C CYS A 31 -4.20 4.24 2.50
N LYS A 32 -4.75 5.06 3.40
CA LYS A 32 -4.89 4.76 4.82
C LYS A 32 -5.50 3.38 5.09
N LYS A 33 -6.61 3.03 4.39
CA LYS A 33 -7.28 1.72 4.53
C LYS A 33 -6.38 0.56 4.12
N CYS A 34 -5.65 0.69 3.03
CA CYS A 34 -4.73 -0.35 2.58
C CYS A 34 -3.56 -0.50 3.54
N TRP A 35 -3.04 0.62 4.06
CA TRP A 35 -1.96 0.60 5.03
C TRP A 35 -2.35 -0.08 6.35
N SER A 36 -3.50 0.28 6.95
CA SER A 36 -3.99 -0.37 8.17
C SER A 36 -4.08 -1.89 7.99
N ASN A 37 -4.68 -2.33 6.88
CA ASN A 37 -4.78 -3.76 6.56
C ASN A 37 -3.44 -4.48 6.37
N LEU A 38 -2.38 -3.77 6.00
CA LEU A 38 -1.03 -4.33 5.85
C LEU A 38 -0.30 -4.34 7.20
N ALA A 39 -0.42 -3.27 7.98
CA ALA A 39 0.18 -3.14 9.31
C ALA A 39 -0.38 -4.15 10.31
N ASP A 40 -1.65 -4.51 10.17
CA ASP A 40 -2.32 -5.51 11.02
C ASP A 40 -1.95 -6.96 10.65
N LYS A 41 -1.23 -7.18 9.54
CA LYS A 41 -0.72 -8.50 9.18
C LYS A 41 0.68 -8.66 9.75
N GLU A 42 0.86 -9.66 10.63
CA GLU A 42 2.18 -10.14 11.02
C GLU A 42 2.88 -10.77 9.81
N VAL A 43 3.55 -9.93 9.01
CA VAL A 43 4.51 -10.38 8.00
C VAL A 43 5.88 -10.02 8.54
N SER A 44 6.56 -11.00 9.15
CA SER A 44 7.97 -10.86 9.50
C SER A 44 8.79 -10.83 8.21
N TRP A 45 9.74 -9.90 8.14
CA TRP A 45 10.69 -9.82 7.04
C TRP A 45 11.95 -10.60 7.43
N GLY A 46 12.06 -11.83 6.92
CA GLY A 46 13.27 -12.66 7.01
C GLY A 46 13.39 -13.50 8.28
N ASP A 47 13.38 -14.82 8.10
CA ASP A 47 14.27 -15.71 8.84
C ASP A 47 15.58 -15.86 8.05
#